data_AF-K2F7D6-F1
#
_entry.id   AF-K2F7D6-F1
#
_cell.length_a   1.000
_cell.length_b   1.000
_cell.length_c   1.000
_cell.angle_alpha   90.00
_cell.angle_beta   90.00
_cell.angle_gamma   90.00
#
_symmetry.space_group_name_H-M   'P 1'
#
loop_
_entity.id
_entity.type
_entity.pdbx_description
1 polymer ?
#
loop_
_entity_poly.entity_id
_entity_poly.type
_entity_poly.pdbx_seq_one_letter_code
_entity_poly.pdbx_strand_id
1 'polypeptide(L)'
;MKKLSLSPRQKKKASTLMALGTSELEAAISLIEDGLYREALVHLYFTCFYITQAILTPYINGKISHKGLNINFCKHYSKRKDFPKIYIQLHTTLWEQRSEFNYRTTHSPNPSVISKQLYQLKRYVNFVLKHVPRVEVYDLLNALYEDNNKIIKDFFYDIYCPKTYFHHSRFSIWQPPFYLKIYSLDNLKKNALNLLKSLKVKRYKDYVIGLNSRINQYENNHILMLDIDSVNPSIESVLKPIGGVLLKSGRGYHFIGKTIYQGFTEWSKKLNLLKKTPILKDHIDKAHIEISLARGYSTLRVTSSPVKPTIPYFYKEL
;
A
#
# COMPACT_ATOMS: atom_id res chain seq x y z
N MET A 1 -0.90 23.96 -2.78
CA MET A 1 -2.17 23.54 -2.15
C MET A 1 -1.92 23.16 -0.69
N LYS A 2 -2.87 23.33 0.22
CA LYS A 2 -2.78 22.75 1.59
C LYS A 2 -3.18 21.27 1.55
N LYS A 3 -2.80 20.49 2.57
CA LYS A 3 -3.27 19.11 2.74
C LYS A 3 -4.80 19.13 2.92
N LEU A 4 -5.51 18.22 2.26
CA LEU A 4 -6.97 18.14 2.35
C LEU A 4 -7.40 17.73 3.77
N SER A 5 -8.53 18.25 4.22
CA SER A 5 -9.22 17.73 5.41
C SER A 5 -10.22 16.69 4.96
N LEU A 6 -10.03 15.43 5.39
CA LEU A 6 -10.88 14.29 5.01
C LEU A 6 -11.48 13.66 6.27
N SER A 7 -12.76 13.29 6.21
CA SER A 7 -13.35 12.42 7.23
C SER A 7 -12.69 11.03 7.22
N PRO A 8 -12.81 10.21 8.29
CA PRO A 8 -12.23 8.87 8.32
C PRO A 8 -12.65 7.99 7.13
N ARG A 9 -13.93 8.05 6.74
CA ARG A 9 -14.47 7.33 5.58
C ARG A 9 -13.85 7.81 4.26
N GLN A 10 -13.69 9.13 4.10
CA GLN A 10 -13.05 9.72 2.92
C GLN A 10 -11.55 9.37 2.87
N LYS A 11 -10.86 9.37 4.01
CA LYS A 11 -9.45 8.97 4.14
C LYS A 11 -9.25 7.50 3.73
N LYS A 12 -10.11 6.58 4.18
CA LYS A 12 -10.12 5.17 3.73
C LYS A 12 -10.32 5.07 2.21
N LYS A 13 -11.37 5.71 1.66
CA LYS A 13 -11.65 5.72 0.21
C LYS A 13 -10.47 6.29 -0.60
N ALA A 14 -9.93 7.42 -0.19
CA ALA A 14 -8.78 8.04 -0.86
C ALA A 14 -7.55 7.11 -0.83
N SER A 15 -7.33 6.39 0.27
CA SER A 15 -6.22 5.44 0.37
C SER A 15 -6.39 4.24 -0.55
N THR A 16 -7.60 3.67 -0.64
CA THR A 16 -7.92 2.62 -1.61
C THR A 16 -7.66 3.08 -3.05
N LEU A 17 -8.07 4.29 -3.39
CA LEU A 17 -7.86 4.86 -4.72
C LEU A 17 -6.37 5.11 -4.99
N MET A 18 -5.62 5.58 -4.01
CA MET A 18 -4.17 5.71 -4.13
C MET A 18 -3.48 4.35 -4.31
N ALA A 19 -3.93 3.32 -3.58
CA ALA A 19 -3.43 1.95 -3.71
C ALA A 19 -3.63 1.38 -5.12
N LEU A 20 -4.81 1.60 -5.69
CA LEU A 20 -5.11 1.23 -7.08
C LEU A 20 -4.24 2.05 -8.04
N GLY A 21 -4.25 3.37 -7.92
CA GLY A 21 -3.52 4.26 -8.84
C GLY A 21 -2.01 3.98 -8.89
N THR A 22 -1.37 3.69 -7.76
CA THR A 22 0.07 3.35 -7.72
C THR A 22 0.35 1.97 -8.31
N SER A 23 -0.55 1.00 -8.15
CA SER A 23 -0.45 -0.31 -8.81
C SER A 23 -0.51 -0.19 -10.32
N GLU A 24 -1.47 0.59 -10.83
CA GLU A 24 -1.60 0.88 -12.26
C GLU A 24 -0.34 1.58 -12.79
N LEU A 25 0.29 2.44 -11.97
CA LEU A 25 1.49 3.15 -12.37
C LEU A 25 2.67 2.18 -12.54
N GLU A 26 2.83 1.23 -11.63
CA GLU A 26 3.87 0.19 -11.73
C GLU A 26 3.66 -0.72 -12.94
N ALA A 27 2.41 -1.07 -13.25
CA ALA A 27 2.07 -1.81 -14.46
C ALA A 27 2.43 -1.00 -15.72
N ALA A 28 2.04 0.28 -15.77
CA ALA A 28 2.38 1.17 -16.88
C ALA A 28 3.89 1.31 -17.09
N ILE A 29 4.67 1.41 -16.01
CA ILE A 29 6.14 1.48 -16.09
C ILE A 29 6.70 0.20 -16.72
N SER A 30 6.27 -0.96 -16.23
CA SER A 30 6.75 -2.26 -16.74
C SER A 30 6.44 -2.41 -18.23
N LEU A 31 5.21 -2.09 -18.64
CA LEU A 31 4.78 -2.19 -20.04
C LEU A 31 5.54 -1.21 -20.96
N ILE A 32 5.88 -0.02 -20.47
CA ILE A 32 6.70 0.95 -21.23
C ILE A 32 8.13 0.43 -21.40
N GLU A 33 8.68 -0.22 -20.37
CA GLU A 33 10.01 -0.86 -20.43
C GLU A 33 10.03 -2.01 -21.44
N ASP A 34 8.93 -2.77 -21.53
CA ASP A 34 8.74 -3.87 -22.48
C ASP A 34 8.32 -3.40 -23.90
N GLY A 35 8.17 -2.10 -24.14
CA GLY A 35 7.75 -1.55 -25.43
C GLY A 35 6.26 -1.70 -25.76
N LEU A 36 5.44 -2.12 -24.80
CA LEU A 36 3.98 -2.32 -24.91
C LEU A 36 3.22 -1.02 -24.63
N TYR A 37 3.39 -0.04 -25.51
CA TYR A 37 2.92 1.34 -25.29
C TYR A 37 1.38 1.49 -25.30
N ARG A 38 0.66 0.64 -26.02
CA ARG A 38 -0.80 0.71 -26.12
C ARG A 38 -1.46 0.29 -24.81
N GLU A 39 -1.01 -0.83 -24.27
CA GLU A 39 -1.42 -1.36 -22.97
C GLU A 39 -1.01 -0.39 -21.88
N ALA A 40 0.22 0.14 -21.94
CA ALA A 40 0.70 1.13 -20.99
C ALA A 40 -0.19 2.38 -20.93
N LEU A 41 -0.68 2.89 -22.07
CA LEU A 41 -1.58 4.04 -22.11
C LEU A 41 -2.86 3.81 -21.29
N VAL A 42 -3.42 2.59 -21.33
CA VAL A 42 -4.60 2.23 -20.53
C VAL A 42 -4.29 2.33 -19.04
N HIS A 43 -3.14 1.80 -18.61
CA HIS A 43 -2.69 1.86 -17.22
C HIS A 43 -2.33 3.29 -16.78
N LEU A 44 -1.68 4.10 -17.64
CA LEU A 44 -1.44 5.53 -17.38
C LEU A 44 -2.75 6.28 -17.13
N TYR A 45 -3.77 6.00 -17.95
CA TYR A 45 -5.08 6.58 -17.76
C TYR A 45 -5.71 6.16 -16.43
N PHE A 46 -5.71 4.87 -16.09
CA PHE A 46 -6.31 4.40 -14.83
C PHE A 46 -5.57 4.89 -13.59
N THR A 47 -4.24 4.99 -13.63
CA THR A 47 -3.48 5.71 -12.61
C THR A 47 -4.00 7.13 -12.43
N CYS A 48 -4.11 7.89 -13.53
CA CYS A 48 -4.57 9.28 -13.49
C CYS A 48 -6.01 9.38 -12.97
N PHE A 49 -6.90 8.51 -13.45
CA PHE A 49 -8.28 8.41 -13.00
C PHE A 49 -8.39 8.17 -11.49
N TYR A 50 -7.69 7.17 -10.95
CA TYR A 50 -7.77 6.85 -9.53
C TYR A 50 -7.18 7.94 -8.63
N ILE A 51 -6.03 8.53 -8.99
CA ILE A 51 -5.43 9.62 -8.17
C ILE A 51 -6.24 10.92 -8.26
N THR A 52 -6.86 11.22 -9.41
CA THR A 52 -7.81 12.33 -9.55
C THR A 52 -9.08 12.06 -8.75
N GLN A 53 -9.56 10.83 -8.71
CA GLN A 53 -10.67 10.48 -7.83
C GLN A 53 -10.29 10.62 -6.35
N ALA A 54 -9.05 10.26 -5.98
CA ALA A 54 -8.56 10.40 -4.61
C ALA A 54 -8.54 11.87 -4.16
N ILE A 55 -8.06 12.80 -5.00
CA ILE A 55 -8.06 14.23 -4.66
C ILE A 55 -9.47 14.83 -4.60
N LEU A 56 -10.41 14.29 -5.40
CA LEU A 56 -11.80 14.73 -5.42
C LEU A 56 -12.71 14.05 -4.39
N THR A 57 -12.15 13.17 -3.54
CA THR A 57 -12.91 12.49 -2.48
C THR A 57 -13.74 13.42 -1.57
N PRO A 58 -13.30 14.65 -1.23
CA PRO A 58 -14.15 15.60 -0.50
C PRO A 58 -15.46 15.98 -1.19
N TYR A 59 -15.48 15.92 -2.53
CA TYR A 59 -16.57 16.47 -3.35
C TYR A 59 -17.43 15.37 -4.00
N ILE A 60 -16.95 14.13 -4.05
CA ILE A 60 -17.61 13.02 -4.74
C ILE A 60 -18.03 11.92 -3.76
N ASN A 61 -19.34 11.81 -3.58
CA ASN A 61 -19.97 10.70 -2.88
C ASN A 61 -20.31 9.58 -3.88
N GLY A 62 -19.83 8.35 -3.62
CA GLY A 62 -20.14 7.19 -4.45
C GLY A 62 -19.28 6.97 -5.72
N LYS A 63 -19.82 6.16 -6.64
CA LYS A 63 -19.23 5.83 -7.95
C LYS A 63 -19.42 7.01 -8.90
N ILE A 64 -18.42 7.28 -9.73
CA ILE A 64 -18.47 8.35 -10.73
C ILE A 64 -18.02 7.82 -12.09
N SER A 65 -18.67 8.29 -13.15
CA SER A 65 -18.28 7.97 -14.52
C SER A 65 -17.00 8.71 -14.92
N HIS A 66 -16.31 8.22 -15.98
CA HIS A 66 -15.12 8.87 -16.54
C HIS A 66 -15.37 10.34 -16.90
N LYS A 67 -16.48 10.61 -17.62
CA LYS A 67 -16.91 11.98 -17.98
C LYS A 67 -17.24 12.82 -16.74
N GLY A 68 -17.97 12.24 -15.78
CA GLY A 68 -18.32 12.91 -14.53
C GLY A 68 -17.10 13.31 -13.70
N LEU A 69 -16.06 12.47 -13.67
CA LEU A 69 -14.80 12.78 -12.99
C LEU A 69 -14.12 13.98 -13.63
N ASN A 70 -14.01 14.02 -14.95
CA ASN A 70 -13.39 15.15 -15.66
C ASN A 70 -14.14 16.46 -15.40
N ILE A 71 -15.48 16.44 -15.44
CA ILE A 71 -16.32 17.62 -15.14
C ILE A 71 -16.07 18.11 -13.71
N ASN A 72 -16.08 17.22 -12.71
CA ASN A 72 -15.84 17.59 -11.32
C ASN A 72 -14.40 18.07 -11.11
N PHE A 73 -13.42 17.46 -11.78
CA PHE A 73 -12.04 17.87 -11.70
C PHE A 73 -11.84 19.31 -12.18
N CYS A 74 -12.37 19.61 -13.38
CA CYS A 74 -12.36 20.97 -13.93
C CYS A 74 -13.13 21.94 -13.03
N LYS A 75 -14.33 21.57 -12.57
CA LYS A 75 -15.17 22.42 -11.70
C LYS A 75 -14.43 22.87 -10.44
N HIS A 76 -13.73 21.96 -9.77
CA HIS A 76 -13.11 22.24 -8.47
C HIS A 76 -11.67 22.77 -8.55
N TYR A 77 -10.92 22.47 -9.62
CA TYR A 77 -9.49 22.76 -9.67
C TYR A 77 -9.03 23.65 -10.84
N SER A 78 -9.83 23.85 -11.90
CA SER A 78 -9.39 24.66 -13.08
C SER A 78 -9.09 26.12 -12.76
N LYS A 79 -9.87 26.71 -11.84
CA LYS A 79 -9.74 28.12 -11.42
C LYS A 79 -8.84 28.31 -10.19
N ARG A 80 -8.35 27.23 -9.57
CA ARG A 80 -7.53 27.31 -8.35
C ARG A 80 -6.08 27.68 -8.69
N LYS A 81 -5.60 28.80 -8.13
CA LYS A 81 -4.21 29.25 -8.29
C LYS A 81 -3.18 28.29 -7.68
N ASP A 82 -3.59 27.54 -6.65
CA ASP A 82 -2.72 26.64 -5.89
C ASP A 82 -2.69 25.21 -6.42
N PHE A 83 -3.31 24.96 -7.58
CA PHE A 83 -3.36 23.68 -8.27
C PHE A 83 -2.72 23.77 -9.67
N PRO A 84 -1.74 22.94 -10.03
CA PRO A 84 -1.11 22.99 -11.35
C PRO A 84 -2.07 22.56 -12.47
N LYS A 85 -2.37 23.48 -13.40
CA LYS A 85 -3.26 23.23 -14.55
C LYS A 85 -2.80 22.10 -15.46
N ILE A 86 -1.49 21.83 -15.51
CA ILE A 86 -0.91 20.74 -16.30
C ILE A 86 -1.46 19.36 -15.92
N TYR A 87 -1.86 19.15 -14.66
CA TYR A 87 -2.46 17.89 -14.24
C TYR A 87 -3.91 17.72 -14.73
N ILE A 88 -4.63 18.83 -14.93
CA ILE A 88 -5.96 18.81 -15.56
C ILE A 88 -5.82 18.45 -17.03
N GLN A 89 -4.91 19.13 -17.73
CA GLN A 89 -4.60 18.83 -19.13
C GLN A 89 -4.15 17.38 -19.33
N LEU A 90 -3.27 16.88 -18.45
CA LEU A 90 -2.82 15.48 -18.48
C LEU A 90 -4.00 14.51 -18.34
N HIS A 91 -4.90 14.73 -17.38
CA HIS A 91 -6.07 13.88 -17.19
C HIS A 91 -6.99 13.86 -18.42
N THR A 92 -7.28 15.04 -18.99
CA THR A 92 -8.10 15.15 -20.21
C THR A 92 -7.43 14.46 -21.40
N THR A 93 -6.13 14.70 -21.60
CA THR A 93 -5.34 14.10 -22.69
C THR A 93 -5.34 12.56 -22.62
N LEU A 94 -5.03 12.00 -21.45
CA LEU A 94 -5.01 10.55 -21.27
C LEU A 94 -6.40 9.92 -21.45
N TRP A 95 -7.46 10.63 -21.05
CA TRP A 95 -8.83 10.18 -21.26
C TRP A 95 -9.20 10.12 -22.75
N GLU A 96 -8.88 11.17 -23.50
CA GLU A 96 -9.14 11.26 -24.95
C GLU A 96 -8.35 10.18 -25.71
N GLN A 97 -7.04 10.07 -25.44
CA GLN A 97 -6.20 9.05 -26.07
C GLN A 97 -6.69 7.63 -25.76
N ARG A 98 -6.98 7.31 -24.50
CA ARG A 98 -7.52 5.98 -24.14
C ARG A 98 -8.84 5.70 -24.85
N SER A 99 -9.68 6.72 -25.03
CA SER A 99 -10.93 6.58 -25.79
C SER A 99 -10.64 6.30 -27.27
N GLU A 100 -9.72 7.03 -27.89
CA GLU A 100 -9.33 6.85 -29.30
C GLU A 100 -8.71 5.47 -29.59
N PHE A 101 -7.74 5.03 -28.78
CA PHE A 101 -7.02 3.76 -28.98
C PHE A 101 -7.86 2.51 -28.64
N ASN A 102 -8.97 2.67 -27.92
CA ASN A 102 -9.95 1.60 -27.77
C ASN A 102 -10.73 1.34 -29.08
N TYR A 103 -10.90 2.34 -29.93
CA TYR A 103 -11.64 2.21 -31.20
C TYR A 103 -10.74 2.03 -32.44
N ARG A 104 -9.46 2.42 -32.37
CA ARG A 104 -8.49 2.27 -33.47
C ARG A 104 -7.52 1.12 -33.18
N THR A 105 -7.71 -0.02 -33.84
CA THR A 105 -6.94 -1.25 -33.57
C THR A 105 -5.52 -1.25 -34.12
N THR A 106 -5.20 -0.40 -35.10
CA THR A 106 -3.94 -0.46 -35.88
C THR A 106 -2.90 0.59 -35.49
N HIS A 107 -3.21 1.53 -34.60
CA HIS A 107 -2.30 2.63 -34.25
C HIS A 107 -1.59 2.34 -32.94
N SER A 108 -0.27 2.53 -32.90
CA SER A 108 0.52 2.54 -31.66
C SER A 108 0.79 3.98 -31.21
N PRO A 109 0.65 4.30 -29.92
CA PRO A 109 1.06 5.60 -29.41
C PRO A 109 2.55 5.86 -29.66
N ASN A 110 2.92 7.13 -29.88
CA ASN A 110 4.31 7.52 -30.02
C ASN A 110 5.06 7.30 -28.68
N PRO A 111 6.15 6.50 -28.65
CA PRO A 111 6.89 6.21 -27.41
C PRO A 111 7.34 7.47 -26.66
N SER A 112 7.83 8.49 -27.37
CA SER A 112 8.31 9.74 -26.75
C SER A 112 7.20 10.51 -26.03
N VAL A 113 5.97 10.46 -26.57
CA VAL A 113 4.79 11.08 -25.97
C VAL A 113 4.40 10.32 -24.70
N ILE A 114 4.36 8.99 -24.75
CA ILE A 114 4.04 8.13 -23.61
C ILE A 114 5.06 8.32 -22.49
N SER A 115 6.36 8.35 -22.78
CA SER A 115 7.41 8.59 -21.77
C SER A 115 7.27 9.97 -21.12
N LYS A 116 6.94 11.01 -21.89
CA LYS A 116 6.69 12.36 -21.36
C LYS A 116 5.47 12.40 -20.45
N GLN A 117 4.39 11.71 -20.84
CA GLN A 117 3.17 11.60 -20.03
C GLN A 117 3.43 10.82 -18.74
N LEU A 118 4.17 9.71 -18.80
CA LEU A 118 4.59 8.96 -17.61
C LEU A 118 5.37 9.86 -16.64
N TYR A 119 6.32 10.66 -17.14
CA TYR A 119 7.07 11.59 -16.31
C TYR A 119 6.16 12.62 -15.61
N GLN A 120 5.22 13.22 -16.36
CA GLN A 120 4.24 14.16 -15.79
C GLN A 120 3.32 13.48 -14.77
N LEU A 121 2.89 12.25 -15.06
CA LEU A 121 2.02 11.47 -14.18
C LEU A 121 2.73 11.09 -12.87
N LYS A 122 3.99 10.68 -12.91
CA LYS A 122 4.81 10.46 -11.69
C LYS A 122 4.85 11.72 -10.82
N ARG A 123 4.99 12.91 -11.42
CA ARG A 123 4.92 14.19 -10.69
C ARG A 123 3.52 14.45 -10.12
N TYR A 124 2.47 14.12 -10.85
CA TYR A 124 1.10 14.27 -10.37
C TYR A 124 0.81 13.33 -9.19
N VAL A 125 1.21 12.07 -9.27
CA VAL A 125 1.10 11.09 -8.16
C VAL A 125 1.81 11.61 -6.91
N ASN A 126 3.05 12.09 -7.04
CA ASN A 126 3.79 12.69 -5.92
C ASN A 126 3.10 13.94 -5.36
N PHE A 127 2.50 14.77 -6.22
CA PHE A 127 1.70 15.91 -5.80
C PHE A 127 0.48 15.45 -5.00
N VAL A 128 -0.27 14.44 -5.46
CA VAL A 128 -1.44 13.92 -4.76
C VAL A 128 -1.03 13.30 -3.41
N LEU A 129 0.04 12.50 -3.36
CA LEU A 129 0.60 11.93 -2.12
C LEU A 129 0.91 12.98 -1.05
N LYS A 130 1.43 14.14 -1.46
CA LYS A 130 1.73 15.25 -0.54
C LYS A 130 0.48 15.88 0.07
N HIS A 131 -0.64 15.89 -0.65
CA HIS A 131 -1.81 16.69 -0.27
C HIS A 131 -3.04 15.87 0.13
N VAL A 132 -3.13 14.60 -0.23
CA VAL A 132 -4.25 13.72 0.13
C VAL A 132 -3.84 12.91 1.37
N PRO A 133 -4.51 13.10 2.52
CA PRO A 133 -4.30 12.23 3.68
C PRO A 133 -4.60 10.77 3.33
N ARG A 134 -3.78 9.86 3.85
CA ARG A 134 -3.94 8.41 3.70
C ARG A 134 -4.02 7.75 5.06
N VAL A 135 -4.65 6.59 5.10
CA VAL A 135 -4.60 5.67 6.24
C VAL A 135 -3.16 5.19 6.35
N GLU A 136 -2.49 5.62 7.39
CA GLU A 136 -1.12 5.25 7.72
C GLU A 136 -1.15 4.04 8.65
N VAL A 137 0.00 3.36 8.79
CA VAL A 137 0.15 2.20 9.71
C VAL A 137 -0.26 2.56 11.13
N TYR A 138 0.02 3.79 11.56
CA TYR A 138 -0.46 4.34 12.83
C TYR A 138 -1.98 4.20 13.01
N ASP A 139 -2.78 4.56 12.00
CA ASP A 139 -4.23 4.51 12.08
C ASP A 139 -4.71 3.06 12.28
N LEU A 140 -4.04 2.10 11.64
CA LEU A 140 -4.35 0.68 11.72
C LEU A 140 -4.02 0.10 13.09
N LEU A 141 -2.83 0.40 13.61
CA LEU A 141 -2.39 -0.07 14.91
C LEU A 141 -3.19 0.56 16.05
N ASN A 142 -3.54 1.84 15.93
CA ASN A 142 -4.39 2.51 16.91
C ASN A 142 -5.78 1.88 16.97
N ALA A 143 -6.40 1.60 15.81
CA ALA A 143 -7.69 0.90 15.79
C ALA A 143 -7.60 -0.50 16.44
N LEU A 144 -6.56 -1.27 16.10
CA LEU A 144 -6.33 -2.58 16.71
C LEU A 144 -6.13 -2.50 18.23
N TYR A 145 -5.39 -1.50 18.71
CA TYR A 145 -5.15 -1.25 20.12
C TYR A 145 -6.43 -0.84 20.85
N GLU A 146 -7.24 0.05 20.29
CA GLU A 146 -8.50 0.50 20.89
C GLU A 146 -9.45 -0.68 21.15
N ASP A 147 -9.53 -1.61 20.21
CA ASP A 147 -10.36 -2.83 20.33
C ASP A 147 -9.80 -3.84 21.36
N ASN A 148 -8.51 -3.74 21.72
CA ASN A 148 -7.80 -4.79 22.48
C ASN A 148 -6.84 -4.25 23.56
N ASN A 149 -7.13 -3.08 24.14
CA ASN A 149 -6.22 -2.35 25.03
C ASN A 149 -5.79 -3.14 26.30
N LYS A 150 -6.57 -4.13 26.71
CA LYS A 150 -6.23 -5.01 27.83
C LYS A 150 -5.13 -6.01 27.47
N ILE A 151 -5.09 -6.43 26.21
CA ILE A 151 -4.22 -7.52 25.71
C ILE A 151 -2.97 -6.97 25.04
N ILE A 152 -3.12 -5.92 24.21
CA ILE A 152 -2.00 -5.33 23.46
C ILE A 152 -1.22 -4.41 24.39
N LYS A 153 0.04 -4.78 24.65
CA LYS A 153 0.95 -3.98 25.48
C LYS A 153 1.98 -3.22 24.66
N ASP A 154 2.42 -3.79 23.54
CA ASP A 154 3.48 -3.25 22.71
C ASP A 154 3.27 -3.64 21.24
N PHE A 155 3.74 -2.80 20.32
CA PHE A 155 3.89 -3.18 18.91
C PHE A 155 5.36 -3.47 18.61
N PHE A 156 5.60 -4.52 17.83
CA PHE A 156 6.96 -4.93 17.50
C PHE A 156 7.28 -4.65 16.03
N TYR A 157 8.46 -4.07 15.81
CA TYR A 157 8.96 -3.71 14.49
C TYR A 157 10.29 -4.40 14.22
N ASP A 158 10.40 -5.03 13.07
CA ASP A 158 11.64 -5.61 12.57
C ASP A 158 12.31 -4.65 11.59
N ILE A 159 13.61 -4.41 11.78
CA ILE A 159 14.45 -3.69 10.85
C ILE A 159 15.32 -4.72 10.12
N TYR A 160 15.08 -4.89 8.82
CA TYR A 160 15.71 -5.96 8.05
C TYR A 160 16.00 -5.55 6.60
N CYS A 161 16.99 -6.20 5.99
CA CYS A 161 17.26 -6.06 4.56
C CYS A 161 16.29 -6.94 3.76
N PRO A 162 15.61 -6.43 2.72
CA PRO A 162 14.60 -7.18 1.98
C PRO A 162 15.18 -8.09 0.87
N LYS A 163 16.51 -8.10 0.64
CA LYS A 163 17.12 -8.83 -0.49
C LYS A 163 17.09 -10.34 -0.34
N THR A 164 17.00 -10.86 0.87
CA THR A 164 16.69 -12.25 1.15
C THR A 164 15.81 -12.29 2.39
N TYR A 165 14.69 -13.01 2.34
CA TYR A 165 13.95 -13.35 3.56
C TYR A 165 14.83 -14.15 4.55
N PHE A 166 16.01 -14.62 4.09
CA PHE A 166 17.04 -15.35 4.83
C PHE A 166 18.17 -14.49 5.45
N HIS A 167 18.08 -13.15 5.49
CA HIS A 167 19.19 -12.36 6.04
C HIS A 167 19.42 -12.55 7.56
N HIS A 168 20.69 -12.74 7.92
CA HIS A 168 21.24 -12.96 9.27
C HIS A 168 21.19 -11.73 10.21
N SER A 169 20.93 -10.53 9.69
CA SER A 169 21.00 -9.29 10.49
C SER A 169 19.64 -8.61 10.53
N ARG A 170 18.85 -9.00 11.54
CA ARG A 170 17.61 -8.35 11.95
C ARG A 170 17.83 -7.84 13.37
N PHE A 171 17.37 -6.62 13.62
CA PHE A 171 17.13 -6.19 14.99
C PHE A 171 15.71 -5.66 15.08
N SER A 172 15.16 -5.72 16.28
CA SER A 172 13.77 -5.45 16.49
C SER A 172 13.57 -4.45 17.61
N ILE A 173 12.50 -3.68 17.50
CA ILE A 173 12.15 -2.61 18.44
C ILE A 173 10.76 -2.87 18.96
N TRP A 174 10.62 -2.80 20.28
CA TRP A 174 9.33 -2.76 20.97
C TRP A 174 8.90 -1.31 21.12
N GLN A 175 7.66 -1.01 20.75
CA GLN A 175 7.07 0.31 20.85
C GLN A 175 5.73 0.22 21.57
N PRO A 176 5.66 0.67 22.83
CA PRO A 176 4.40 0.83 23.54
C PRO A 176 3.37 1.68 22.76
N PRO A 177 2.05 1.40 22.88
CA PRO A 177 0.99 2.10 22.16
C PRO A 177 1.02 3.63 22.31
N PHE A 178 1.39 4.16 23.47
CA PHE A 178 1.46 5.61 23.67
C PHE A 178 2.48 6.29 22.74
N TYR A 179 3.55 5.58 22.37
CA TYR A 179 4.55 6.11 21.43
C TYR A 179 4.05 6.14 19.99
N LEU A 180 2.95 5.48 19.63
CA LEU A 180 2.40 5.55 18.27
C LEU A 180 2.10 6.99 17.86
N LYS A 181 1.66 7.83 18.82
CA LYS A 181 1.36 9.25 18.60
C LYS A 181 2.60 10.15 18.55
N ILE A 182 3.70 9.71 19.17
CA ILE A 182 4.91 10.51 19.38
C ILE A 182 5.95 10.21 18.27
N TYR A 183 6.18 8.93 17.99
CA TYR A 183 7.15 8.47 17.01
C TYR A 183 6.43 7.90 15.79
N SER A 184 6.39 8.71 14.73
CA SER A 184 5.93 8.24 13.43
C SER A 184 6.83 7.12 12.88
N LEU A 185 6.28 6.31 11.98
CA LEU A 185 7.03 5.28 11.28
C LEU A 185 8.21 5.87 10.46
N ASP A 186 8.05 7.09 9.96
CA ASP A 186 9.13 7.83 9.27
C ASP A 186 10.28 8.20 10.23
N ASN A 187 9.96 8.63 11.45
CA ASN A 187 10.96 8.89 12.48
C ASN A 187 11.68 7.60 12.88
N LEU A 188 10.93 6.50 13.06
CA LEU A 188 11.50 5.18 13.35
C LEU A 188 12.46 4.74 12.24
N LYS A 189 12.05 4.90 10.97
CA LYS A 189 12.90 4.58 9.80
C LYS A 189 14.15 5.43 9.77
N LYS A 190 14.04 6.75 9.93
CA LYS A 190 15.18 7.66 9.94
C LYS A 190 16.19 7.28 11.02
N ASN A 191 15.71 7.03 12.24
CA ASN A 191 16.56 6.67 13.37
C ASN A 191 17.20 5.30 13.19
N ALA A 192 16.46 4.31 12.70
CA ALA A 192 17.00 2.99 12.38
C ALA A 192 18.11 3.05 11.32
N LEU A 193 17.91 3.84 10.25
CA LEU A 193 18.94 4.03 9.22
C LEU A 193 20.18 4.75 9.75
N ASN A 194 20.00 5.73 10.64
CA ASN A 194 21.12 6.41 11.30
C ASN A 194 21.89 5.46 12.20
N LEU A 195 21.21 4.63 12.99
CA LEU A 195 21.83 3.60 13.82
C LEU A 195 22.65 2.62 12.97
N LEU A 196 22.06 2.07 11.91
CA LEU A 196 22.75 1.16 10.98
C LEU A 196 23.98 1.82 10.34
N LYS A 197 23.88 3.10 9.99
CA LYS A 197 25.02 3.89 9.48
C LYS A 197 26.12 4.01 10.53
N SER A 198 25.79 4.34 11.78
CA SER A 198 26.75 4.45 12.89
C SER A 198 27.43 3.11 13.20
N LEU A 199 26.69 2.00 13.08
CA LEU A 199 27.22 0.63 13.18
C LEU A 199 28.00 0.19 11.94
N LYS A 200 28.24 1.09 10.97
CA LYS A 200 28.98 0.83 9.72
C LYS A 200 28.39 -0.31 8.88
N VAL A 201 27.08 -0.54 8.98
CA VAL A 201 26.38 -1.56 8.18
C VAL A 201 26.44 -1.17 6.70
N LYS A 202 27.05 -2.02 5.87
CA LYS A 202 27.08 -1.82 4.42
C LYS A 202 25.66 -1.82 3.88
N ARG A 203 25.39 -0.91 2.94
CA ARG A 203 24.08 -0.80 2.27
C ARG A 203 22.90 -0.60 3.24
N TYR A 204 23.13 0.08 4.37
CA TYR A 204 22.08 0.39 5.35
C TYR A 204 20.81 0.99 4.73
N LYS A 205 20.92 1.76 3.62
CA LYS A 205 19.79 2.34 2.89
C LYS A 205 18.81 1.32 2.31
N ASP A 206 19.23 0.07 2.14
CA ASP A 206 18.38 -1.00 1.60
C ASP A 206 17.40 -1.56 2.65
N TYR A 207 17.66 -1.32 3.93
CA TYR A 207 16.84 -1.83 5.03
C TYR A 207 15.45 -1.19 5.06
N VAL A 208 14.50 -2.00 5.48
CA VAL A 208 13.09 -1.64 5.65
C VAL A 208 12.66 -1.94 7.09
N ILE A 209 11.61 -1.26 7.51
CA ILE A 209 10.83 -1.61 8.69
C ILE A 209 9.66 -2.49 8.27
N GLY A 210 9.49 -3.61 8.98
CA GLY A 210 8.28 -4.41 8.98
C GLY A 210 7.60 -4.43 10.33
N LEU A 211 6.28 -4.49 10.31
CA LEU A 211 5.45 -4.77 11.48
C LEU A 211 5.47 -6.28 11.75
N ASN A 212 5.55 -6.65 13.01
CA ASN A 212 5.55 -8.04 13.44
C ASN A 212 4.18 -8.43 14.01
N SER A 213 3.83 -9.70 13.82
CA SER A 213 2.59 -10.28 14.36
C SER A 213 2.49 -10.28 15.89
N ARG A 214 3.62 -10.20 16.62
CA ARG A 214 3.61 -10.13 18.09
C ARG A 214 3.16 -8.77 18.57
N ILE A 215 2.28 -8.79 19.57
CA ILE A 215 1.60 -7.59 20.11
C ILE A 215 1.76 -7.45 21.64
N ASN A 216 2.68 -8.22 22.23
CA ASN A 216 3.03 -8.14 23.65
C ASN A 216 4.48 -8.67 23.83
N GLN A 217 5.29 -7.98 24.63
CA GLN A 217 6.64 -8.42 24.97
C GLN A 217 6.68 -9.60 25.95
N TYR A 218 5.70 -9.66 26.83
CA TYR A 218 5.67 -10.58 27.96
C TYR A 218 4.82 -11.81 27.69
N GLU A 219 3.95 -11.74 26.69
CA GLU A 219 3.06 -12.83 26.29
C GLU A 219 3.20 -13.11 24.81
N ASN A 220 3.01 -14.37 24.44
CA ASN A 220 3.16 -14.81 23.06
C ASN A 220 1.85 -14.65 22.27
N ASN A 221 1.28 -13.44 22.31
CA ASN A 221 0.05 -13.10 21.61
C ASN A 221 0.35 -12.61 20.20
N HIS A 222 -0.44 -13.08 19.25
CA HIS A 222 -0.23 -12.82 17.84
C HIS A 222 -1.47 -12.33 17.12
N ILE A 223 -1.27 -11.49 16.12
CA ILE A 223 -2.22 -11.28 15.03
C ILE A 223 -1.81 -12.08 13.79
N LEU A 224 -2.77 -12.38 12.92
CA LEU A 224 -2.46 -13.00 11.63
C LEU A 224 -1.89 -11.98 10.66
N MET A 225 -0.87 -12.40 9.93
CA MET A 225 -0.23 -11.62 8.89
C MET A 225 0.07 -12.52 7.71
N LEU A 226 -0.33 -12.14 6.50
CA LEU A 226 -0.13 -12.94 5.29
C LEU A 226 0.33 -12.07 4.13
N ASP A 227 1.31 -12.58 3.37
CA ASP A 227 1.60 -12.10 2.01
C ASP A 227 0.72 -12.87 1.01
N ILE A 228 -0.05 -12.13 0.20
CA ILE A 228 -1.04 -12.66 -0.73
C ILE A 228 -0.75 -12.10 -2.14
N ASP A 229 -0.63 -12.96 -3.14
CA ASP A 229 -0.28 -12.55 -4.50
C ASP A 229 -1.41 -11.80 -5.22
N SER A 230 -2.66 -12.19 -4.96
CA SER A 230 -3.85 -11.59 -5.58
C SER A 230 -5.06 -11.67 -4.67
N VAL A 231 -5.99 -10.72 -4.79
CA VAL A 231 -7.25 -10.73 -4.03
C VAL A 231 -8.44 -10.73 -4.99
N ASN A 232 -9.38 -11.65 -4.76
CA ASN A 232 -10.66 -11.75 -5.46
C ASN A 232 -11.79 -11.98 -4.43
N PRO A 233 -13.08 -11.93 -4.82
CA PRO A 233 -14.19 -12.09 -3.89
C PRO A 233 -14.16 -13.40 -3.08
N SER A 234 -13.68 -14.50 -3.67
CA SER A 234 -13.55 -15.78 -2.98
C SER A 234 -12.49 -15.72 -1.88
N ILE A 235 -11.33 -15.13 -2.15
CA ILE A 235 -10.27 -14.90 -1.15
C ILE A 235 -10.79 -14.00 -0.02
N GLU A 236 -11.47 -12.91 -0.36
CA GLU A 236 -12.08 -12.03 0.64
C GLU A 236 -13.08 -12.76 1.52
N SER A 237 -13.90 -13.66 0.95
CA SER A 237 -14.89 -14.44 1.71
C SER A 237 -14.25 -15.35 2.77
N VAL A 238 -13.06 -15.87 2.50
CA VAL A 238 -12.31 -16.71 3.45
C VAL A 238 -11.67 -15.89 4.56
N LEU A 239 -11.20 -14.67 4.24
CA LEU A 239 -10.55 -13.77 5.21
C LEU A 239 -11.55 -12.99 6.06
N LYS A 240 -12.77 -12.74 5.56
CA LYS A 240 -13.81 -11.95 6.23
C LYS A 240 -14.19 -12.45 7.64
N PRO A 241 -14.32 -13.77 7.91
CA PRO A 241 -14.57 -14.27 9.27
C PRO A 241 -13.44 -13.96 10.26
N ILE A 242 -12.20 -13.84 9.79
CA ILE A 242 -11.06 -13.38 10.61
C ILE A 242 -11.17 -11.88 10.82
N GLY A 243 -11.55 -11.17 9.76
CA GLY A 243 -11.61 -9.71 9.70
C GLY A 243 -10.23 -9.07 9.80
N GLY A 244 -10.14 -7.82 9.34
CA GLY A 244 -8.88 -7.10 9.36
C GLY A 244 -8.73 -6.22 8.14
N VAL A 245 -7.47 -5.97 7.74
CA VAL A 245 -7.13 -4.98 6.73
C VAL A 245 -6.26 -5.60 5.66
N LEU A 246 -6.62 -5.35 4.40
CA LEU A 246 -5.79 -5.57 3.25
C LEU A 246 -5.01 -4.29 2.93
N LEU A 247 -3.70 -4.45 2.82
CA LEU A 247 -2.79 -3.47 2.26
C LEU A 247 -2.38 -3.92 0.88
N LYS A 248 -2.25 -3.01 -0.08
CA LYS A 248 -1.71 -3.31 -1.40
C LYS A 248 -0.27 -2.81 -1.49
N SER A 249 0.65 -3.66 -1.95
CA SER A 249 2.02 -3.24 -2.25
C SER A 249 2.47 -3.85 -3.59
N GLY A 250 2.59 -2.97 -4.57
CA GLY A 250 2.77 -3.35 -5.97
C GLY A 250 1.69 -4.31 -6.46
N ARG A 251 2.10 -5.45 -7.01
CA ARG A 251 1.16 -6.46 -7.52
C ARG A 251 0.47 -7.25 -6.40
N GLY A 252 1.14 -7.46 -5.27
CA GLY A 252 0.64 -8.24 -4.15
C GLY A 252 -0.14 -7.45 -3.11
N TYR A 253 -0.57 -8.18 -2.09
CA TYR A 253 -1.34 -7.71 -0.94
C TYR A 253 -0.73 -8.23 0.35
N HIS A 254 -0.89 -7.46 1.42
CA HIS A 254 -0.60 -7.89 2.77
C HIS A 254 -1.90 -7.89 3.57
N PHE A 255 -2.22 -8.99 4.23
CA PHE A 255 -3.36 -9.07 5.13
C PHE A 255 -2.88 -8.93 6.57
N ILE A 256 -3.51 -8.04 7.34
CA ILE A 256 -3.31 -7.88 8.79
C ILE A 256 -4.65 -8.19 9.45
N GLY A 257 -4.72 -9.31 10.18
CA GLY A 257 -5.91 -9.73 10.91
C GLY A 257 -6.14 -8.90 12.18
N LYS A 258 -7.40 -8.79 12.58
CA LYS A 258 -7.78 -8.13 13.85
C LYS A 258 -7.89 -9.10 15.04
N THR A 259 -8.09 -10.39 14.77
CA THR A 259 -8.18 -11.41 15.81
C THR A 259 -6.82 -11.63 16.47
N ILE A 260 -6.83 -11.63 17.80
CA ILE A 260 -5.67 -11.98 18.64
C ILE A 260 -5.74 -13.47 18.95
N TYR A 261 -4.65 -14.17 18.64
CA TYR A 261 -4.42 -15.57 18.98
C TYR A 261 -3.52 -15.65 20.20
N GLN A 262 -3.94 -16.40 21.21
CA GLN A 262 -3.22 -16.52 22.48
C GLN A 262 -2.25 -17.69 22.40
N GLY A 263 -0.96 -17.37 22.27
CA GLY A 263 0.10 -18.36 22.17
C GLY A 263 0.42 -18.79 20.73
N PHE A 264 1.68 -19.22 20.56
CA PHE A 264 2.20 -19.68 19.27
C PHE A 264 1.47 -20.92 18.75
N THR A 265 0.99 -21.82 19.61
CA THR A 265 0.30 -23.06 19.19
C THR A 265 -1.00 -22.76 18.44
N GLU A 266 -1.83 -21.84 18.96
CA GLU A 266 -3.09 -21.47 18.31
C GLU A 266 -2.83 -20.73 16.98
N TRP A 267 -1.91 -19.78 17.02
CA TRP A 267 -1.51 -18.99 15.85
C TRP A 267 -0.92 -19.87 14.72
N SER A 268 0.00 -20.79 15.06
CA SER A 268 0.62 -21.69 14.10
C SER A 268 -0.38 -22.69 13.49
N LYS A 269 -1.32 -23.22 14.30
CA LYS A 269 -2.44 -24.04 13.78
C LYS A 269 -3.25 -23.25 12.75
N LYS A 270 -3.55 -21.98 13.04
CA LYS A 270 -4.33 -21.14 12.13
C LYS A 270 -3.60 -20.82 10.83
N LEU A 271 -2.30 -20.49 10.89
CA LEU A 271 -1.48 -20.30 9.68
C LEU A 271 -1.42 -21.56 8.82
N ASN A 272 -1.19 -22.73 9.43
CA ASN A 272 -1.15 -24.01 8.73
C ASN A 272 -2.50 -24.34 8.06
N LEU A 273 -3.62 -24.01 8.72
CA LEU A 273 -4.94 -24.17 8.14
C LEU A 273 -5.09 -23.29 6.89
N LEU A 274 -4.75 -22.01 6.98
CA LEU A 274 -4.85 -21.06 5.87
C LEU A 274 -3.99 -21.45 4.67
N LYS A 275 -2.78 -21.96 4.92
CA LYS A 275 -1.89 -22.53 3.89
C LYS A 275 -2.52 -23.70 3.12
N LYS A 276 -3.42 -24.45 3.77
CA LYS A 276 -4.07 -25.65 3.20
C LYS A 276 -5.46 -25.37 2.63
N THR A 277 -6.06 -24.22 2.94
CA THR A 277 -7.39 -23.86 2.44
C THR A 277 -7.38 -23.81 0.90
N PRO A 278 -8.24 -24.58 0.20
CA PRO A 278 -8.20 -24.69 -1.26
C PRO A 278 -8.24 -23.35 -2.01
N ILE A 279 -8.98 -22.37 -1.48
CA ILE A 279 -9.12 -21.04 -2.06
C ILE A 279 -7.88 -20.16 -1.83
N LEU A 280 -7.08 -20.41 -0.79
CA LEU A 280 -5.94 -19.56 -0.42
C LEU A 280 -4.58 -20.18 -0.74
N LYS A 281 -4.48 -21.52 -0.80
CA LYS A 281 -3.22 -22.26 -0.88
C LYS A 281 -2.32 -21.88 -2.06
N ASP A 282 -2.93 -21.39 -3.15
CA ASP A 282 -2.24 -21.01 -4.40
C ASP A 282 -2.07 -19.49 -4.53
N HIS A 283 -2.52 -18.73 -3.54
CA HIS A 283 -2.45 -17.26 -3.52
C HIS A 283 -1.67 -16.71 -2.33
N ILE A 284 -1.35 -17.53 -1.33
CA ILE A 284 -0.50 -17.12 -0.20
C ILE A 284 0.94 -17.50 -0.51
N ASP A 285 1.86 -16.59 -0.19
CA ASP A 285 3.29 -16.88 -0.20
C ASP A 285 3.62 -17.96 0.85
N LYS A 286 3.88 -19.19 0.37
CA LYS A 286 4.21 -20.33 1.24
C LYS A 286 5.52 -20.12 1.99
N ALA A 287 6.49 -19.44 1.37
CA ALA A 287 7.78 -19.15 2.01
C ALA A 287 7.58 -18.16 3.18
N HIS A 288 6.70 -17.16 3.00
CA HIS A 288 6.32 -16.25 4.09
C HIS A 288 5.76 -17.01 5.29
N ILE A 289 4.83 -17.96 5.07
CA ILE A 289 4.29 -18.78 6.17
C ILE A 289 5.36 -19.67 6.80
N GLU A 290 6.16 -20.39 6.02
CA GLU A 290 7.17 -21.32 6.53
C GLU A 290 8.21 -20.61 7.39
N ILE A 291 8.72 -19.48 6.89
CA ILE A 291 9.64 -18.63 7.64
C ILE A 291 8.97 -18.06 8.90
N SER A 292 7.70 -17.67 8.82
CA SER A 292 6.97 -17.17 9.98
C SER A 292 6.84 -18.22 11.09
N LEU A 293 6.52 -19.46 10.70
CA LEU A 293 6.41 -20.60 11.61
C LEU A 293 7.76 -20.94 12.24
N ALA A 294 8.83 -20.99 11.44
CA ALA A 294 10.18 -21.26 11.92
C ALA A 294 10.69 -20.20 12.91
N ARG A 295 10.32 -18.92 12.69
CA ARG A 295 10.72 -17.79 13.56
C ARG A 295 9.86 -17.66 14.81
N GLY A 296 8.68 -18.27 14.82
CA GLY A 296 7.72 -18.05 15.90
C GLY A 296 6.95 -16.74 15.80
N TYR A 297 6.91 -16.09 14.63
CA TYR A 297 6.16 -14.86 14.33
C TYR A 297 6.23 -14.50 12.83
N SER A 298 5.23 -13.75 12.33
CA SER A 298 5.25 -13.16 10.99
C SER A 298 5.74 -11.72 10.99
N THR A 299 6.31 -11.28 9.88
CA THR A 299 6.68 -9.88 9.62
C THR A 299 6.06 -9.44 8.30
N LEU A 300 5.45 -8.25 8.25
CA LEU A 300 5.00 -7.59 7.02
C LEU A 300 5.71 -6.27 6.85
N ARG A 301 6.27 -6.02 5.67
CA ARG A 301 6.90 -4.73 5.36
C ARG A 301 5.87 -3.61 5.51
N VAL A 302 6.28 -2.47 6.08
CA VAL A 302 5.44 -1.27 6.20
C VAL A 302 6.10 0.00 5.65
N THR A 303 7.36 -0.09 5.24
CA THR A 303 8.11 1.02 4.63
C THR A 303 8.78 0.60 3.32
N SER A 304 9.24 1.56 2.53
CA SER A 304 10.01 1.30 1.30
C SER A 304 11.52 1.42 1.49
N SER A 305 12.29 0.92 0.53
CA SER A 305 13.73 1.17 0.35
C SER A 305 14.05 1.26 -1.15
N PRO A 306 15.27 1.65 -1.58
CA PRO A 306 15.64 1.62 -2.99
C PRO A 306 15.48 0.25 -3.65
N VAL A 307 15.57 -0.83 -2.87
CA VAL A 307 15.40 -2.22 -3.35
C VAL A 307 13.92 -2.64 -3.40
N LYS A 308 13.10 -2.14 -2.46
CA LYS A 308 11.65 -2.36 -2.43
C LYS A 308 10.95 -1.00 -2.36
N PRO A 309 10.82 -0.28 -3.48
CA PRO A 309 10.43 1.13 -3.50
C PRO A 309 8.97 1.37 -3.11
N THR A 310 8.12 0.35 -3.18
CA THR A 310 6.69 0.49 -2.96
C THR A 310 6.32 0.44 -1.48
N ILE A 311 5.71 1.52 -1.00
CA ILE A 311 5.09 1.58 0.32
C ILE A 311 3.74 0.85 0.24
N PRO A 312 3.41 -0.06 1.18
CA PRO A 312 2.07 -0.63 1.26
C PRO A 312 1.00 0.43 1.57
N TYR A 313 -0.11 0.40 0.84
CA TYR A 313 -1.23 1.31 1.04
C TYR A 313 -2.44 0.57 1.58
N PHE A 314 -3.22 1.20 2.46
CA PHE A 314 -4.56 0.70 2.80
C PHE A 314 -5.37 0.49 1.52
N TYR A 315 -5.89 -0.73 1.36
CA TYR A 315 -6.74 -1.09 0.24
C TYR A 315 -8.18 -1.28 0.71
N LYS A 316 -8.41 -2.15 1.69
CA LYS A 316 -9.76 -2.51 2.12
C LYS A 316 -9.77 -3.04 3.55
N GLU A 317 -10.88 -2.86 4.23
CA GLU A 317 -11.20 -3.50 5.51
C GLU A 317 -12.21 -4.62 5.25
N LEU A 318 -11.98 -5.80 5.84
CA LEU A 318 -12.76 -7.02 5.62
C LEU A 318 -13.72 -7.33 6.76
#